data_AF-A0A8T6VEZ0-F1
#
_entry.id   AF-A0A8T6VEZ0-F1
#
_cell.length_a   1.000
_cell.length_b   1.000
_cell.length_c   1.000
_cell.angle_alpha   90.00
_cell.angle_beta   90.00
_cell.angle_gamma   90.00
#
_symmetry.space_group_name_H-M   'P 1'
#
loop_
_entity.id
_entity.type
_entity.pdbx_description
1 polymer ?
#
loop_
_entity_poly.entity_id
_entity_poly.type
_entity_poly.pdbx_seq_one_letter_code
_entity_poly.pdbx_strand_id
1 'polypeptide(L)'
;MVKRGLFVGRFQPIHKGHVKALKDILNQVDELVIVVGSAQYSHETDNPFTAGERITMIRKALEAENMPLARCWIIPVPDVHLHMMWVAEVTGYTPRFDIVYTNEPLTRRLFVEAGCKVNPVPFHQRKIYSATEIRK
;
A
#
# COMPACT_ATOMS: atom_id res chain seq x y z
N MET A 1 16.25 13.71 -10.37
CA MET A 1 15.74 13.19 -9.08
C MET A 1 14.83 12.02 -9.37
N VAL A 2 14.92 10.95 -8.56
CA VAL A 2 14.07 9.75 -8.68
C VAL A 2 12.63 10.12 -8.33
N LYS A 3 11.67 9.79 -9.21
CA LYS A 3 10.24 9.98 -8.99
C LYS A 3 9.68 8.78 -8.24
N ARG A 4 9.28 8.96 -6.97
CA ARG A 4 8.81 7.88 -6.10
C ARG A 4 7.31 7.96 -5.82
N GLY A 5 6.60 6.86 -6.07
CA GLY A 5 5.20 6.68 -5.73
C GLY A 5 5.04 6.08 -4.33
N LEU A 6 3.89 6.31 -3.69
CA LEU A 6 3.49 5.68 -2.44
C LEU A 6 2.10 5.05 -2.58
N PHE A 7 1.96 3.80 -2.18
CA PHE A 7 0.69 3.05 -2.18
C PHE A 7 0.47 2.44 -0.79
N VAL A 8 -0.71 2.66 -0.22
CA VAL A 8 -1.07 2.20 1.14
C VAL A 8 -2.11 1.10 1.05
N GLY A 9 -1.91 0.02 1.80
CA GLY A 9 -2.91 -1.03 1.96
C GLY A 9 -2.69 -1.87 3.22
N ARG A 10 -3.76 -2.50 3.71
CA ARG A 10 -3.65 -3.47 4.82
C ARG A 10 -3.07 -4.81 4.38
N PHE A 11 -3.33 -5.21 3.13
CA PHE A 11 -2.89 -6.48 2.54
C PHE A 11 -3.25 -7.72 3.38
N GLN A 12 -4.52 -7.87 3.75
CA GLN A 12 -5.03 -8.97 4.59
C GLN A 12 -5.89 -9.98 3.78
N PRO A 13 -5.37 -10.79 2.85
CA PRO A 13 -3.99 -10.85 2.34
C PRO A 13 -3.76 -9.93 1.12
N ILE A 14 -2.53 -9.95 0.56
CA ILE A 14 -2.31 -9.47 -0.81
C ILE A 14 -3.09 -10.34 -1.82
N HIS A 15 -3.54 -9.76 -2.92
CA HIS A 15 -4.28 -10.46 -3.97
C HIS A 15 -3.97 -9.88 -5.36
N LYS A 16 -4.46 -10.53 -6.42
CA LYS A 16 -4.19 -10.15 -7.82
C LYS A 16 -4.52 -8.68 -8.14
N GLY A 17 -5.63 -8.15 -7.60
CA GLY A 17 -5.96 -6.73 -7.72
C GLY A 17 -4.86 -5.78 -7.19
N HIS A 18 -4.26 -6.08 -6.04
CA HIS A 18 -3.14 -5.31 -5.50
C HIS A 18 -1.92 -5.40 -6.42
N VAL A 19 -1.53 -6.61 -6.80
CA VAL A 19 -0.38 -6.86 -7.68
C VAL A 19 -0.50 -6.07 -8.99
N LYS A 20 -1.68 -6.11 -9.62
CA LYS A 20 -1.93 -5.38 -10.86
C LYS A 20 -1.86 -3.87 -10.67
N ALA A 21 -2.43 -3.34 -9.58
CA ALA A 21 -2.31 -1.93 -9.23
C ALA A 21 -0.84 -1.51 -9.02
N LEU A 22 -0.06 -2.28 -8.27
CA LEU A 22 1.36 -2.02 -8.02
C LEU A 22 2.16 -2.02 -9.33
N LYS A 23 1.87 -2.96 -10.24
CA LYS A 23 2.50 -3.02 -11.58
C LYS A 23 2.19 -1.81 -12.43
N ASP A 24 0.93 -1.37 -12.47
CA ASP A 24 0.53 -0.20 -13.24
C ASP A 24 1.10 1.10 -12.67
N ILE A 25 1.27 1.19 -11.35
CA ILE A 25 1.93 2.31 -10.69
C ILE A 25 3.42 2.32 -11.03
N LEU A 26 4.13 1.19 -10.92
CA LEU A 26 5.54 1.09 -11.27
C LEU A 26 5.86 1.43 -12.73
N ASN A 27 4.88 1.40 -13.63
CA ASN A 27 5.06 1.89 -15.01
C ASN A 27 5.05 3.43 -15.12
N GLN A 28 4.69 4.14 -14.06
CA GLN A 28 4.54 5.60 -14.03
C GLN A 28 5.57 6.31 -13.13
N VAL A 29 6.31 5.55 -12.31
CA VAL A 29 7.27 6.03 -11.32
C VAL A 29 8.55 5.20 -11.36
N ASP A 30 9.66 5.79 -10.92
CA ASP A 30 10.96 5.11 -10.88
C ASP A 30 11.00 4.10 -9.73
N GLU A 31 10.42 4.45 -8.58
CA GLU A 31 10.34 3.60 -7.40
C GLU A 31 8.96 3.66 -6.75
N LEU A 32 8.60 2.61 -6.01
CA LEU A 32 7.32 2.50 -5.31
C LEU A 32 7.51 2.11 -3.85
N VAL A 33 6.98 2.94 -2.94
CA VAL A 33 6.79 2.59 -1.53
C VAL A 33 5.43 1.91 -1.37
N ILE A 34 5.44 0.73 -0.79
CA ILE A 34 4.28 -0.11 -0.49
C ILE A 34 4.15 -0.12 1.02
N VAL A 35 3.25 0.71 1.54
CA VAL A 35 2.98 0.81 2.97
C VAL A 35 2.02 -0.29 3.38
N VAL A 36 2.49 -1.17 4.27
CA VAL A 36 1.68 -2.19 4.94
C VAL A 36 1.06 -1.54 6.18
N GLY A 37 -0.12 -0.95 6.00
CA GLY A 37 -0.88 -0.28 7.06
C GLY A 37 -1.47 -1.26 8.07
N SER A 38 -1.96 -0.74 9.21
CA SER A 38 -2.46 -1.57 10.31
C SER A 38 -1.46 -2.66 10.71
N ALA A 39 -0.17 -2.33 10.76
CA ALA A 39 0.91 -3.28 10.98
C ALA A 39 0.84 -4.00 12.34
N GLN A 40 0.22 -3.36 13.33
CA GLN A 40 0.07 -3.84 14.71
C GLN A 40 -1.05 -4.88 14.87
N TYR A 41 -2.00 -4.99 13.94
CA TYR A 41 -3.12 -5.94 14.03
C TYR A 41 -2.80 -7.26 13.33
N SER A 42 -3.19 -8.36 13.97
CA SER A 42 -3.03 -9.74 13.52
C SER A 42 -3.95 -10.67 14.33
N HIS A 43 -4.16 -11.92 13.89
CA HIS A 43 -4.96 -12.92 14.62
C HIS A 43 -6.42 -12.49 14.88
N GLU A 44 -6.96 -11.60 14.06
CA GLU A 44 -8.36 -11.18 14.06
C GLU A 44 -9.04 -11.61 12.75
N THR A 45 -10.37 -11.71 12.74
CA THR A 45 -11.13 -12.13 11.54
C THR A 45 -10.90 -11.21 10.33
N ASP A 46 -10.75 -9.91 10.58
CA ASP A 46 -10.49 -8.91 9.54
C ASP A 46 -8.99 -8.62 9.34
N ASN A 47 -8.16 -8.91 10.33
CA ASN A 47 -6.70 -8.80 10.28
C ASN A 47 -6.04 -10.13 10.68
N PRO A 48 -6.13 -11.20 9.86
CA PRO A 48 -5.62 -12.51 10.25
C PRO A 48 -4.09 -12.57 10.28
N PHE A 49 -3.40 -11.85 9.39
CA PHE A 49 -1.96 -11.97 9.20
C PHE A 49 -1.16 -10.85 9.89
N THR A 50 -0.05 -11.22 10.48
CA THR A 50 0.98 -10.33 11.02
C THR A 50 1.61 -9.46 9.93
N ALA A 51 2.28 -8.37 10.31
CA ALA A 51 3.03 -7.56 9.36
C ALA A 51 4.11 -8.36 8.62
N GLY A 52 4.84 -9.24 9.32
CA GLY A 52 5.90 -10.07 8.73
C GLY A 52 5.37 -11.06 7.68
N GLU A 53 4.25 -11.71 7.95
CA GLU A 53 3.57 -12.58 6.97
C GLU A 53 3.16 -11.77 5.74
N ARG A 54 2.53 -10.60 5.94
CA ARG A 54 2.09 -9.74 4.84
C ARG A 54 3.26 -9.23 3.99
N ILE A 55 4.36 -8.80 4.60
CA ILE A 55 5.59 -8.40 3.88
C ILE A 55 6.11 -9.58 3.04
N THR A 56 6.14 -10.78 3.63
CA THR A 56 6.58 -12.00 2.93
C THR A 56 5.67 -12.31 1.74
N MET A 57 4.35 -12.26 1.93
CA MET A 57 3.37 -12.48 0.86
C MET A 57 3.51 -11.44 -0.25
N ILE A 58 3.64 -10.15 0.08
CA ILE A 58 3.84 -9.08 -0.90
C ILE A 58 5.11 -9.36 -1.71
N ARG A 59 6.23 -9.60 -1.04
CA ARG A 59 7.50 -9.88 -1.70
C ARG A 59 7.39 -11.07 -2.66
N LYS A 60 6.81 -12.18 -2.20
CA LYS A 60 6.63 -13.39 -3.03
C LYS A 60 5.70 -13.16 -4.22
N ALA A 61 4.64 -12.38 -4.05
CA ALA A 61 3.73 -12.04 -5.14
C ALA A 61 4.42 -11.17 -6.21
N LEU A 62 5.26 -10.22 -5.80
CA LEU A 62 6.04 -9.39 -6.71
C LEU A 62 7.11 -10.21 -7.45
N GLU A 63 7.80 -11.13 -6.75
CA GLU A 63 8.77 -12.07 -7.35
C GLU A 63 8.11 -12.95 -8.40
N ALA A 64 6.94 -13.53 -8.10
CA ALA A 64 6.21 -14.40 -9.01
C ALA A 64 5.78 -13.71 -10.32
N GLU A 65 5.59 -12.39 -10.28
CA GLU A 65 5.21 -11.57 -11.44
C GLU A 65 6.41 -10.91 -12.13
N ASN A 66 7.63 -11.29 -11.75
CA ASN A 66 8.89 -10.73 -12.24
C ASN A 66 8.95 -9.19 -12.11
N MET A 67 8.36 -8.66 -11.04
CA MET A 67 8.40 -7.22 -10.77
C MET A 67 9.79 -6.83 -10.22
N PRO A 68 10.32 -5.65 -10.58
CA PRO A 68 11.67 -5.25 -10.19
C PRO A 68 11.70 -4.87 -8.70
N LEU A 69 12.01 -5.83 -7.84
CA LEU A 69 12.04 -5.65 -6.38
C LEU A 69 12.99 -4.53 -5.93
N ALA A 70 14.09 -4.30 -6.64
CA ALA A 70 15.03 -3.23 -6.34
C ALA A 70 14.40 -1.81 -6.41
N ARG A 71 13.25 -1.68 -7.08
CA ARG A 71 12.48 -0.45 -7.20
C ARG A 71 11.35 -0.36 -6.16
N CYS A 72 11.23 -1.35 -5.28
CA CYS A 72 10.10 -1.46 -4.34
C CYS A 72 10.58 -1.40 -2.90
N TRP A 73 9.92 -0.57 -2.09
CA TRP A 73 10.12 -0.49 -0.65
C TRP A 73 8.88 -1.02 0.05
N ILE A 74 8.97 -2.11 0.82
CA ILE A 74 7.82 -2.65 1.57
C ILE A 74 8.00 -2.25 3.03
N ILE A 75 7.15 -1.36 3.53
CA ILE A 75 7.36 -0.71 4.84
C ILE A 75 6.10 -0.90 5.70
N PRO A 76 6.20 -1.59 6.86
CA PRO A 76 5.09 -1.68 7.80
C PRO A 76 4.92 -0.35 8.55
N VAL A 77 3.69 0.13 8.64
CA VAL A 77 3.34 1.34 9.38
C VAL A 77 2.15 1.02 10.29
N PRO A 78 2.28 1.20 11.63
CA PRO A 78 1.17 1.01 12.55
C PRO A 78 0.14 2.14 12.38
N ASP A 79 -1.11 1.90 12.77
CA ASP A 79 -2.09 2.98 12.77
C ASP A 79 -1.85 3.95 13.93
N VAL A 80 -2.15 5.23 13.70
CA VAL A 80 -2.11 6.28 14.72
C VAL A 80 -3.52 6.65 15.16
N HIS A 81 -3.69 6.98 16.45
CA HIS A 81 -5.00 7.33 17.01
C HIS A 81 -5.58 8.65 16.48
N LEU A 82 -4.74 9.56 16.00
CA LEU A 82 -5.16 10.87 15.50
C LEU A 82 -4.91 10.95 14.00
N HIS A 83 -5.97 11.06 13.20
CA HIS A 83 -5.86 11.11 11.73
C HIS A 83 -4.95 12.23 11.22
N MET A 84 -4.89 13.38 11.91
CA MET A 84 -3.99 14.49 11.58
C MET A 84 -2.51 14.10 11.62
N MET A 85 -2.15 13.07 12.40
CA MET A 85 -0.78 12.57 12.50
C MET A 85 -0.44 11.53 11.43
N TRP A 86 -1.43 10.96 10.73
CA TRP A 86 -1.21 9.82 9.83
C TRP A 86 -0.21 10.11 8.72
N VAL A 87 -0.30 11.28 8.08
CA VAL A 87 0.62 11.64 7.00
C VAL A 87 2.04 11.84 7.53
N ALA A 88 2.18 12.44 8.73
CA ALA A 88 3.46 12.61 9.38
C ALA A 88 4.08 11.25 9.74
N GLU A 89 3.28 10.31 10.25
CA GLU A 89 3.69 8.93 10.54
C GLU A 89 4.21 8.24 9.29
N VAL A 90 3.41 8.21 8.20
CA VAL A 90 3.83 7.58 6.94
C VAL A 90 5.11 8.25 6.41
N THR A 91 5.22 9.57 6.51
CA THR A 91 6.41 10.30 6.05
C THR A 91 7.64 9.97 6.90
N GLY A 92 7.48 9.78 8.20
CA GLY A 92 8.56 9.43 9.12
C GLY A 92 9.10 8.01 8.92
N TYR A 93 8.23 7.06 8.54
CA TYR A 93 8.61 5.66 8.30
C TYR A 93 9.19 5.41 6.90
N THR A 94 8.92 6.29 5.93
CA THR A 94 9.17 5.99 4.51
C THR A 94 10.22 6.90 3.86
N PRO A 95 10.93 6.42 2.82
CA PRO A 95 11.71 7.31 1.96
C PRO A 95 10.81 8.39 1.37
N ARG A 96 11.37 9.58 1.13
CA ARG A 96 10.67 10.69 0.47
C ARG A 96 9.95 10.23 -0.80
N PHE A 97 8.68 10.60 -0.96
CA PHE A 97 7.86 10.30 -2.13
C PHE A 97 7.26 11.57 -2.74
N ASP A 98 6.86 11.48 -4.01
CA ASP A 98 6.34 12.62 -4.78
C ASP A 98 4.83 12.50 -5.05
N ILE A 99 4.32 11.26 -5.16
CA ILE A 99 2.93 10.99 -5.56
C ILE A 99 2.35 9.87 -4.69
N VAL A 100 1.16 10.09 -4.16
CA VAL A 100 0.39 9.10 -3.42
C VAL A 100 -0.69 8.50 -4.32
N TYR A 101 -0.84 7.18 -4.29
CA TYR A 101 -1.83 6.42 -5.04
C TYR A 101 -2.81 5.77 -4.09
N THR A 102 -4.06 6.24 -4.09
CA THR A 102 -5.12 5.67 -3.23
C THR A 102 -6.52 5.92 -3.81
N ASN A 103 -7.41 4.97 -3.56
CA ASN A 103 -8.86 5.11 -3.80
C ASN A 103 -9.65 5.17 -2.48
N GLU A 104 -8.98 5.13 -1.34
CA GLU A 104 -9.62 5.20 -0.02
C GLU A 104 -9.88 6.68 0.34
N PRO A 105 -11.14 7.09 0.57
CA PRO A 105 -11.49 8.51 0.71
C PRO A 105 -10.76 9.26 1.82
N LEU A 106 -10.58 8.65 2.99
CA LEU A 106 -9.94 9.30 4.14
C LEU A 106 -8.44 9.53 3.88
N THR A 107 -7.72 8.49 3.46
CA THR A 107 -6.31 8.54 3.09
C THR A 107 -6.09 9.59 2.00
N ARG A 108 -6.94 9.60 0.97
CA ARG A 108 -6.89 10.63 -0.09
C ARG A 108 -7.02 12.03 0.51
N ARG A 109 -8.00 12.24 1.38
CA ARG A 109 -8.26 13.54 2.00
C ARG A 109 -7.06 14.02 2.82
N LEU A 110 -6.52 13.17 3.69
CA LEU A 110 -5.40 13.51 4.57
C LEU A 110 -4.14 13.89 3.77
N PHE A 111 -3.79 13.14 2.73
CA PHE A 111 -2.63 13.47 1.89
C PHE A 111 -2.84 14.74 1.05
N VAL A 112 -4.06 15.02 0.57
CA VAL A 112 -4.36 16.27 -0.12
C VAL A 112 -4.22 17.47 0.82
N GLU A 113 -4.73 17.37 2.05
CA GLU A 113 -4.60 18.43 3.07
C GLU A 113 -3.14 18.69 3.47
N ALA A 114 -2.31 17.65 3.45
CA ALA A 114 -0.87 17.76 3.65
C ALA A 114 -0.09 18.30 2.42
N GLY A 115 -0.80 18.69 1.34
CA GLY A 115 -0.18 19.25 0.14
C GLY A 115 0.48 18.22 -0.79
N CYS A 116 0.25 16.93 -0.58
CA CYS A 116 0.77 15.88 -1.44
C CYS A 116 -0.02 15.78 -2.75
N LYS A 117 0.65 15.42 -3.84
CA LYS A 117 -0.03 15.04 -5.09
C LYS A 117 -0.65 13.66 -4.91
N VAL A 118 -1.97 13.56 -5.10
CA VAL A 118 -2.70 12.29 -4.96
C VAL A 118 -3.39 11.89 -6.26
N ASN A 119 -3.09 10.69 -6.73
CA ASN A 119 -3.67 10.09 -7.91
C ASN A 119 -4.56 8.89 -7.55
N PRO A 120 -5.65 8.64 -8.30
CA PRO A 120 -6.41 7.42 -8.16
C PRO A 120 -5.62 6.21 -8.65
N VAL A 121 -5.98 5.04 -8.14
CA VAL A 121 -5.46 3.74 -8.58
C VAL A 121 -6.42 3.18 -9.64
N PRO A 122 -5.94 2.73 -10.82
CA PRO A 122 -6.79 2.07 -11.80
C PRO A 122 -7.50 0.86 -11.18
N PHE A 123 -8.84 0.81 -11.27
CA PHE A 123 -9.60 -0.32 -10.72
C PHE A 123 -9.44 -1.55 -11.62
N HIS A 124 -8.99 -2.66 -11.03
CA HIS A 124 -8.98 -3.97 -11.69
C HIS A 124 -10.00 -4.88 -11.02
N GLN A 125 -11.14 -5.10 -11.70
CA GLN A 125 -12.16 -6.10 -11.35
C GLN A 125 -12.52 -6.16 -9.84
N ARG A 126 -12.96 -5.04 -9.27
CA ARG A 126 -13.24 -4.84 -7.82
C ARG A 126 -14.21 -5.87 -7.21
N LYS A 127 -15.10 -6.48 -8.01
CA LYS A 127 -16.06 -7.51 -7.55
C LYS A 127 -15.44 -8.90 -7.38
N ILE A 128 -14.30 -9.17 -8.02
CA ILE A 128 -13.64 -10.49 -8.04
C ILE A 128 -12.43 -10.47 -7.09
N TYR A 129 -11.67 -9.38 -7.07
CA TYR A 129 -10.46 -9.27 -6.25
C TYR A 129 -10.73 -8.42 -5.01
N SER A 130 -11.24 -9.07 -3.97
CA SER A 130 -11.52 -8.48 -2.67
C SER A 130 -10.91 -9.34 -1.57
N ALA A 131 -10.07 -8.74 -0.74
CA ALA A 131 -9.54 -9.40 0.46
C ALA A 131 -10.68 -9.92 1.36
N THR A 132 -11.80 -9.20 1.43
CA THR A 132 -12.98 -9.62 2.21
C THR A 132 -13.63 -10.89 1.65
N GLU A 133 -13.67 -11.07 0.34
CA GLU A 133 -14.19 -12.31 -0.26
C GLU A 133 -13.20 -13.47 -0.13
N ILE A 134 -11.88 -13.19 -0.15
CA ILE A 134 -10.84 -14.21 0.06
C ILE A 134 -10.84 -14.76 1.49
N ARG A 135 -11.30 -13.97 2.47
CA ARG A 135 -11.38 -14.38 3.89
C ARG A 135 -12.68 -15.12 4.24
N LYS A 136 -13.67 -15.19 3.35
CA LYS A 136 -14.90 -15.98 3.56
C LYS A 136 -14.67 -17.44 3.16
#